data_AF-A0A1V4UNF4-F1
#
_entry.id   AF-A0A1V4UNF4-F1
#
_cell.length_a   1.000
_cell.length_b   1.000
_cell.length_c   1.000
_cell.angle_alpha   90.00
_cell.angle_beta   90.00
_cell.angle_gamma   90.00
#
_symmetry.space_group_name_H-M   'P 1'
#
loop_
_entity.id
_entity.type
_entity.pdbx_description
1 polymer ?
#
loop_
_entity_poly.entity_id
_entity_poly.type
_entity_poly.pdbx_seq_one_letter_code
_entity_poly.pdbx_strand_id
1 'polypeptide(L)'
;MKGALQKTTRDPTGKSGRAPDAYHLSDDFTSQLDSYLKTKEMKIGYLIDTYIAPNWAGVWKTTFGQLEIVEEGIRYVGTYPGGTIEGKMSETEIDTLVGTWHEGAASGDFEFTMHYGGNSFWGDRYGGDHGRVRSWNGELAKLPGETK
;
A
#
# COMPACT_ATOMS: atom_id res chain seq x y z
N MET A 1 12.68 -18.37 5.68
CA MET A 1 11.47 -19.13 5.31
C MET A 1 11.47 -19.28 3.79
N LYS A 2 11.26 -20.48 3.25
CA LYS A 2 11.12 -20.70 1.80
C LYS A 2 9.78 -21.39 1.57
N GLY A 3 8.74 -20.62 1.22
CA GLY A 3 7.44 -21.13 0.81
C GLY A 3 7.24 -20.84 -0.68
N ALA A 4 7.08 -21.88 -1.49
CA ALA A 4 6.97 -21.77 -2.93
C ALA A 4 5.53 -21.43 -3.34
N LEU A 5 5.34 -20.28 -3.99
CA LEU A 5 4.16 -19.98 -4.79
C LEU A 5 3.99 -21.10 -5.83
N GLN A 6 2.88 -21.82 -5.78
CA GLN A 6 2.59 -22.83 -6.80
C GLN A 6 1.85 -22.20 -7.96
N LYS A 7 2.40 -22.37 -9.17
CA LYS A 7 1.80 -21.91 -10.42
C LYS A 7 0.77 -22.93 -10.87
N THR A 8 -0.44 -22.48 -11.17
CA THR A 8 -1.42 -23.34 -11.84
C THR A 8 -1.04 -23.59 -13.29
N THR A 9 -1.04 -24.86 -13.69
CA THR A 9 -1.01 -25.22 -15.11
C THR A 9 -2.40 -25.05 -15.71
N ARG A 10 -2.43 -24.18 -16.73
CA ARG A 10 -3.50 -23.72 -17.62
C ARG A 10 -4.68 -24.66 -17.92
N ASP A 11 -5.86 -24.03 -17.99
CA ASP A 11 -7.05 -24.45 -18.74
C ASP A 11 -6.70 -24.74 -20.22
N PRO A 12 -7.16 -25.87 -20.81
CA PRO A 12 -6.86 -26.26 -22.20
C PRO A 12 -7.63 -25.48 -23.27
N THR A 13 -8.47 -24.51 -22.92
CA THR A 13 -9.25 -23.76 -23.92
C THR A 13 -8.42 -22.64 -24.57
N GLY A 14 -7.84 -22.95 -25.73
CA GLY A 14 -6.98 -22.07 -26.53
C GLY A 14 -7.63 -20.77 -27.02
N LYS A 15 -7.70 -19.76 -26.16
CA LYS A 15 -7.89 -18.35 -26.55
C LYS A 15 -6.62 -17.55 -26.25
N SER A 16 -6.10 -16.88 -27.27
CA SER A 16 -4.90 -16.05 -27.23
C SER A 16 -5.15 -14.74 -26.48
N GLY A 17 -5.15 -14.83 -25.16
CA GLY A 17 -4.99 -13.70 -24.24
C GLY A 17 -4.06 -14.15 -23.12
N ARG A 18 -3.08 -13.33 -22.74
CA ARG A 18 -2.17 -13.63 -21.63
C ARG A 18 -2.98 -13.50 -20.33
N ALA A 19 -3.59 -14.60 -19.88
CA ALA A 19 -4.22 -14.65 -18.58
C ALA A 19 -3.15 -14.33 -17.51
N PRO A 20 -3.45 -13.52 -16.49
CA PRO A 20 -2.54 -13.32 -15.37
C PRO A 20 -2.28 -14.67 -14.70
N ASP A 21 -1.03 -14.92 -14.30
CA ASP A 21 -0.68 -16.13 -13.57
C ASP A 21 -1.48 -16.14 -12.26
N ALA A 22 -2.36 -17.14 -12.09
CA ALA A 22 -3.10 -17.34 -10.85
C ALA A 22 -2.22 -18.18 -9.91
N TYR A 23 -1.75 -17.54 -8.84
CA TYR A 23 -0.99 -18.21 -7.78
C TYR A 23 -1.94 -18.66 -6.67
N HIS A 24 -1.67 -19.83 -6.11
CA HIS A 24 -2.35 -20.32 -4.91
C HIS A 24 -1.30 -20.56 -3.84
N LEU A 25 -1.70 -20.36 -2.58
CA LEU A 25 -0.94 -20.87 -1.45
C LEU A 25 -1.01 -22.39 -1.48
N SER A 26 0.11 -23.06 -1.24
CA SER A 26 0.08 -24.51 -1.07
C SER A 26 -0.68 -24.87 0.20
N ASP A 27 -1.34 -26.03 0.19
CA ASP A 27 -2.05 -26.55 1.37
C ASP A 27 -1.15 -26.65 2.61
N ASP A 28 0.14 -26.90 2.39
CA ASP A 28 1.18 -26.93 3.43
C ASP A 28 1.43 -25.55 4.06
N PHE A 29 1.51 -24.50 3.23
CA PHE A 29 1.68 -23.14 3.74
C PHE A 29 0.44 -22.68 4.50
N THR A 30 -0.75 -23.01 3.97
CA THR A 30 -2.02 -22.74 4.65
C THR A 30 -2.04 -23.42 6.02
N SER A 31 -1.72 -24.72 6.10
CA SER A 31 -1.71 -25.47 7.35
C SER A 31 -0.70 -24.94 8.39
N GLN A 32 0.47 -24.48 7.94
CA GLN A 32 1.47 -23.86 8.82
C GLN A 32 1.00 -22.50 9.35
N LEU A 33 0.33 -21.72 8.49
CA LEU A 33 -0.27 -20.44 8.86
C LEU A 33 -1.43 -20.64 9.86
N ASP A 34 -2.33 -21.59 9.61
CA ASP A 34 -3.39 -22.01 10.55
C ASP A 34 -2.83 -22.31 11.94
N SER A 35 -1.76 -23.11 12.00
CA SER A 35 -1.12 -23.50 13.26
C SER A 35 -0.54 -22.31 14.02
N TYR A 36 0.17 -21.41 13.30
CA TYR A 36 0.76 -20.20 13.86
C TYR A 36 -0.29 -19.21 14.38
N LEU A 37 -1.41 -19.09 13.67
CA LEU A 37 -2.47 -18.15 14.01
C LEU A 37 -3.37 -18.64 15.14
N LYS A 38 -3.60 -19.95 15.20
CA LYS A 38 -4.26 -20.61 16.32
C LYS A 38 -3.46 -20.45 17.63
N THR A 39 -2.13 -20.41 17.56
CA THR A 39 -1.28 -20.11 18.71
C THR A 39 -1.28 -18.62 19.12
N LYS A 40 -1.82 -17.73 18.28
CA LYS A 40 -1.94 -16.28 18.53
C LYS A 40 -3.38 -15.79 18.71
N GLU A 41 -4.35 -16.70 18.80
CA GLU A 41 -5.80 -16.41 18.81
C GLU A 41 -6.30 -15.55 17.63
N MET A 42 -5.58 -15.56 16.49
CA MET A 42 -5.99 -14.84 15.29
C MET A 42 -6.74 -15.78 14.33
N LYS A 43 -7.90 -15.36 13.83
CA LYS A 43 -8.65 -16.11 12.81
C LYS A 43 -8.05 -15.83 11.43
N ILE A 44 -7.87 -16.87 10.62
CA ILE A 44 -7.44 -16.72 9.23
C ILE A 44 -8.34 -15.79 8.43
N GLY A 45 -9.67 -15.91 8.60
CA GLY A 45 -10.62 -14.97 7.99
C GLY A 45 -10.29 -13.50 8.27
N TYR A 46 -9.77 -13.21 9.47
CA TYR A 46 -9.31 -11.87 9.85
C TYR A 46 -8.02 -11.46 9.15
N LEU A 47 -7.14 -12.39 8.77
CA LEU A 47 -5.87 -12.07 8.10
C LEU A 47 -6.02 -12.02 6.57
N ILE A 48 -6.96 -12.75 5.99
CA ILE A 48 -7.31 -12.60 4.56
C ILE A 48 -8.26 -11.41 4.31
N ASP A 49 -9.13 -11.04 5.26
CA ASP A 49 -9.89 -9.77 5.18
C ASP A 49 -9.04 -8.55 5.55
N THR A 50 -7.97 -8.70 6.37
CA THR A 50 -7.12 -7.57 6.82
C THR A 50 -5.72 -7.50 6.20
N TYR A 51 -5.43 -8.31 5.17
CA TYR A 51 -4.19 -8.21 4.37
C TYR A 51 -4.49 -7.93 2.90
N ILE A 52 -5.38 -6.97 2.65
CA ILE A 52 -5.30 -6.17 1.43
C ILE A 52 -4.13 -5.22 1.69
N ALA A 53 -3.07 -5.29 0.87
CA ALA A 53 -1.99 -4.31 0.94
C ALA A 53 -2.61 -2.90 0.99
N PRO A 54 -2.12 -1.99 1.86
CA PRO A 54 -2.76 -0.69 2.02
C PRO A 54 -2.90 -0.02 0.66
N ASN A 55 -4.14 0.23 0.24
CA ASN A 55 -4.39 0.96 -0.98
C ASN A 55 -4.30 2.45 -0.65
N TRP A 56 -3.22 3.08 -1.12
CA TRP A 56 -3.01 4.51 -0.90
C TRP A 56 -3.74 5.38 -1.92
N ALA A 57 -4.27 4.80 -3.00
CA ALA A 57 -5.00 5.56 -4.00
C ALA A 57 -6.31 6.10 -3.40
N GLY A 58 -6.61 7.35 -3.72
CA GLY A 58 -7.79 8.04 -3.20
C GLY A 58 -7.54 9.52 -2.95
N VAL A 59 -8.54 10.20 -2.41
CA VAL A 59 -8.43 11.58 -1.97
C VAL A 59 -8.34 11.60 -0.45
N TRP A 60 -7.28 12.21 0.06
CA TRP A 60 -6.95 12.28 1.48
C TRP A 60 -7.03 13.72 1.95
N LYS A 61 -7.67 13.96 3.08
CA LYS A 61 -7.58 15.23 3.79
C LYS A 61 -6.35 15.18 4.69
N THR A 62 -5.34 16.00 4.40
CA THR A 62 -4.07 15.97 5.13
C THR A 62 -3.75 17.30 5.80
N THR A 63 -2.74 17.29 6.65
CA THR A 63 -2.13 18.50 7.26
C THR A 63 -1.62 19.52 6.22
N PHE A 64 -1.29 19.09 5.00
CA PHE A 64 -0.85 19.94 3.89
C PHE A 64 -1.96 20.25 2.87
N GLY A 65 -3.21 19.93 3.22
CA GLY A 65 -4.38 20.08 2.35
C GLY A 65 -4.79 18.77 1.70
N GLN A 66 -5.66 18.87 0.70
CA GLN A 66 -6.17 17.69 0.00
C GLN A 66 -5.06 17.06 -0.83
N LEU A 67 -4.75 15.80 -0.56
CA LEU A 67 -3.78 15.00 -1.31
C LEU A 67 -4.56 13.97 -2.14
N GLU A 68 -4.45 14.05 -3.46
CA GLU A 68 -4.98 13.04 -4.37
C GLU A 68 -3.84 12.10 -4.76
N ILE A 69 -4.00 10.81 -4.51
CA ILE A 69 -3.04 9.76 -4.82
C ILE A 69 -3.62 8.81 -5.87
N VAL A 70 -2.81 8.48 -6.87
CA VAL A 70 -3.10 7.51 -7.93
C VAL A 70 -2.01 6.43 -7.92
N GLU A 71 -2.42 5.18 -8.09
CA GLU A 71 -1.52 4.06 -8.29
C GLU A 71 -1.14 3.94 -9.77
N GLU A 72 0.16 3.97 -10.05
CA GLU A 72 0.75 3.80 -11.39
C GLU A 72 1.71 2.59 -11.39
N GLY A 73 1.14 1.40 -11.55
CA GLY A 73 1.90 0.15 -11.59
C GLY A 73 2.44 -0.25 -10.22
N ILE A 74 3.70 0.08 -9.93
CA ILE A 74 4.35 -0.21 -8.64
C ILE A 74 4.62 1.06 -7.82
N ARG A 75 4.11 2.20 -8.29
CA ARG A 75 4.35 3.52 -7.70
C ARG A 75 3.03 4.16 -7.34
N TYR A 76 3.11 5.07 -6.39
CA TYR A 76 2.04 5.99 -6.04
C TYR A 76 2.49 7.40 -6.36
N VAL A 77 1.72 8.08 -7.20
CA VAL A 77 1.92 9.49 -7.52
C VAL A 77 0.79 10.29 -6.90
N GLY A 78 1.10 11.46 -6.38
CA GLY A 78 0.07 12.29 -5.77
C GLY A 78 0.31 13.78 -5.93
N THR A 79 -0.78 14.54 -5.80
CA THR A 79 -0.79 16.00 -5.91
C THR A 79 -1.50 16.60 -4.71
N TYR A 80 -0.94 17.66 -4.15
CA TYR A 80 -1.52 18.43 -3.05
C TYR A 80 -1.25 19.93 -3.25
N PRO A 81 -1.90 20.81 -2.50
CA PRO A 81 -1.62 22.25 -2.58
C PRO A 81 -0.14 22.55 -2.35
N GLY A 82 0.53 23.01 -3.41
CA GLY A 82 1.93 23.41 -3.37
C GLY A 82 2.92 22.39 -3.92
N GLY A 83 2.50 21.14 -4.19
CA GLY A 83 3.45 20.12 -4.60
C GLY A 83 2.90 18.78 -5.09
N THR A 84 3.83 17.87 -5.34
CA THR A 84 3.57 16.48 -5.73
C THR A 84 4.33 15.51 -4.83
N ILE A 85 3.92 14.25 -4.84
CA ILE A 85 4.66 13.13 -4.25
C ILE A 85 4.84 12.02 -5.29
N GLU A 86 5.96 11.31 -5.20
CA GLU A 86 6.17 10.01 -5.84
C GLU A 86 6.71 9.05 -4.78
N GLY A 87 6.06 7.89 -4.63
CA GLY A 87 6.43 6.91 -3.62
C GLY A 87 6.18 5.47 -4.04
N LYS A 88 6.62 4.55 -3.20
CA LYS A 88 6.41 3.10 -3.32
C LYS A 88 6.19 2.50 -1.93
N MET A 89 5.58 1.32 -1.88
CA MET A 89 5.51 0.55 -0.64
C MET A 89 6.92 0.27 -0.12
N SER A 90 7.09 0.38 1.19
CA SER A 90 8.33 -0.04 1.86
C SER A 90 8.57 -1.53 1.65
N GLU A 91 9.84 -1.90 1.49
CA GLU A 91 10.26 -3.29 1.31
C GLU A 91 10.32 -4.05 2.65
N THR A 92 10.31 -3.32 3.77
CA THR A 92 10.46 -3.88 5.12
C THR A 92 9.20 -3.73 5.98
N GLU A 93 8.32 -2.79 5.64
CA GLU A 93 7.11 -2.46 6.39
C GLU A 93 5.92 -2.40 5.44
N ILE A 94 5.01 -3.37 5.55
CA ILE A 94 3.93 -3.52 4.55
C ILE A 94 2.88 -2.40 4.62
N ASP A 95 2.73 -1.75 5.76
CA ASP A 95 1.80 -0.66 5.99
C ASP A 95 2.39 0.71 5.72
N THR A 96 3.62 0.77 5.19
CA THR A 96 4.37 2.02 5.03
C THR A 96 4.57 2.38 3.56
N LEU A 97 4.24 3.63 3.20
CA LEU A 97 4.55 4.27 1.92
C LEU A 97 5.72 5.23 2.11
N VAL A 98 6.80 5.04 1.35
CA VAL A 98 7.97 5.90 1.36
C VAL A 98 8.16 6.57 0.01
N GLY A 99 8.73 7.76 -0.01
CA GLY A 99 8.99 8.43 -1.27
C GLY A 99 9.54 9.84 -1.13
N THR A 100 9.41 10.61 -2.19
CA THR A 100 9.91 11.98 -2.29
C THR A 100 8.75 12.93 -2.59
N TRP A 101 8.72 14.07 -1.89
CA TRP A 101 7.84 15.18 -2.20
C TRP A 101 8.59 16.27 -2.97
N HIS A 102 7.86 17.02 -3.79
CA HIS A 102 8.38 18.14 -4.56
C HIS A 102 7.46 19.37 -4.43
N GLU A 103 8.05 20.54 -4.14
CA GLU A 103 7.37 21.85 -4.11
C GLU A 103 8.22 22.86 -4.89
N GLY A 104 8.01 22.92 -6.22
CA GLY A 104 8.85 23.71 -7.12
C GLY A 104 10.29 23.19 -7.14
N ALA A 105 11.26 24.00 -6.70
CA ALA A 105 12.67 23.61 -6.62
C ALA A 105 13.03 22.90 -5.29
N ALA A 106 12.12 22.89 -4.32
CA ALA A 106 12.33 22.21 -3.04
C ALA A 106 11.87 20.75 -3.14
N SER A 107 12.60 19.85 -2.49
CA SER A 107 12.22 18.45 -2.37
C SER A 107 12.75 17.85 -1.06
N GLY A 108 12.27 16.65 -0.76
CA GLY A 108 12.79 15.83 0.32
C GLY A 108 11.95 14.57 0.49
N ASP A 109 12.23 13.80 1.52
CA ASP A 109 11.62 12.49 1.69
C ASP A 109 10.33 12.57 2.51
N PHE A 110 9.48 11.56 2.38
CA PHE A 110 8.34 11.33 3.26
C PHE A 110 8.22 9.85 3.61
N GLU A 111 7.56 9.61 4.74
CA GLU A 111 7.17 8.28 5.20
C GLU A 111 5.77 8.36 5.80
N PHE A 112 4.85 7.54 5.30
CA PHE A 112 3.48 7.44 5.81
C PHE A 112 3.21 6.00 6.25
N THR A 113 2.61 5.82 7.41
CA THR A 113 2.19 4.52 7.93
C THR A 113 0.68 4.48 8.08
N MET A 114 0.05 3.50 7.43
CA MET A 114 -1.40 3.32 7.42
C MET A 114 -1.89 2.84 8.78
N HIS A 115 -2.95 3.46 9.31
CA HIS A 115 -3.66 2.92 10.46
C HIS A 115 -4.51 1.70 10.09
N TYR A 116 -4.78 0.86 11.09
CA TYR A 116 -5.71 -0.25 10.94
C TYR A 116 -7.07 0.23 10.42
N GLY A 117 -7.58 -0.41 9.36
CA GLY A 117 -8.80 -0.03 8.67
C GLY A 117 -8.61 0.79 7.39
N GLY A 118 -7.38 1.21 7.07
CA GLY A 118 -7.05 1.76 5.74
C GLY A 118 -7.65 3.13 5.42
N ASN A 119 -8.16 3.85 6.43
CA ASN A 119 -8.89 5.10 6.28
C ASN A 119 -8.19 6.31 6.91
N SER A 120 -7.00 6.12 7.48
CA SER A 120 -6.16 7.18 8.01
C SER A 120 -4.70 6.73 8.05
N PHE A 121 -3.79 7.70 8.08
CA PHE A 121 -2.36 7.46 8.23
C PHE A 121 -1.72 8.55 9.09
N TRP A 122 -0.59 8.19 9.71
CA TRP A 122 0.34 9.15 10.30
C TRP A 122 1.64 9.12 9.50
N GLY A 123 2.42 10.18 9.59
CA GLY A 123 3.70 10.22 8.89
C GLY A 123 4.40 11.55 9.01
N ASP A 124 5.50 11.67 8.29
CA ASP A 124 6.38 12.83 8.33
C ASP A 124 6.93 13.14 6.94
N ARG A 125 7.26 14.41 6.71
CA ARG A 125 8.17 14.83 5.62
C ARG A 125 9.43 15.47 6.15
N TYR A 126 10.50 15.22 5.42
CA TYR A 126 11.86 15.64 5.71
C TYR A 126 12.32 16.61 4.62
N GLY A 127 13.00 17.70 5.00
CA GLY A 127 13.71 18.57 4.03
C GLY A 127 14.95 17.89 3.45
N GLY A 128 15.53 18.42 2.36
CA GLY A 128 16.70 17.85 1.68
C GLY A 128 17.91 17.55 2.60
N ASP A 129 18.13 18.32 3.66
CA ASP A 129 19.18 18.06 4.65
C ASP A 129 18.73 17.15 5.82
N HIS A 130 17.54 16.54 5.72
CA HIS A 130 16.85 15.76 6.76
C HIS A 130 16.58 16.52 8.09
N GLY A 131 16.92 17.81 8.16
CA GLY A 131 16.93 18.58 9.41
C GLY A 131 15.61 19.23 9.83
N ARG A 132 14.59 19.27 8.95
CA ARG A 132 13.25 19.76 9.30
C ARG A 132 12.22 18.66 9.06
N VAL A 133 11.78 18.05 10.15
CA VAL A 133 10.65 17.11 10.19
C VAL A 133 9.36 17.91 10.32
N ARG A 134 8.36 17.61 9.49
CA ARG A 134 7.00 18.13 9.65
C ARG A 134 6.03 16.96 9.56
N SER A 135 5.18 16.82 10.56
CA SER A 135 4.16 15.78 10.57
C SER A 135 3.17 15.95 9.43
N TRP A 136 2.95 14.85 8.71
CA TRP A 136 2.06 14.73 7.58
C TRP A 136 1.07 13.60 7.84
N ASN A 137 -0.03 13.94 8.49
CA ASN A 137 -1.11 13.00 8.78
C ASN A 137 -2.26 13.18 7.80
N GLY A 138 -3.04 12.13 7.56
CA GLY A 138 -4.18 12.17 6.66
C GLY A 138 -5.33 11.23 7.02
N GLU A 139 -6.53 11.61 6.58
CA GLU A 139 -7.77 10.84 6.65
C GLU A 139 -8.33 10.66 5.24
N LEU A 140 -8.80 9.46 4.91
CA LEU A 140 -9.38 9.17 3.61
C LEU A 140 -10.71 9.92 3.48
N ALA A 141 -10.79 10.82 2.51
CA ALA A 141 -11.99 11.55 2.19
C ALA A 141 -12.83 10.84 1.12
N LYS A 142 -12.20 10.09 0.22
CA LYS A 142 -12.87 9.47 -0.93
C LYS A 142 -12.02 8.35 -1.55
N LEU A 143 -12.66 7.24 -1.93
CA LEU A 143 -12.00 6.16 -2.67
C LEU A 143 -11.80 6.52 -4.16
N PRO A 144 -10.87 5.86 -4.85
CA PRO A 144 -10.71 6.02 -6.29
C PRO A 144 -12.01 5.71 -7.04
N GLY A 145 -12.41 6.59 -7.97
CA GLY A 145 -13.54 6.33 -8.86
C GLY A 145 -14.94 6.51 -8.28
N GLU A 146 -15.11 6.82 -6.99
CA GLU A 146 -16.42 7.24 -6.49
C GLU A 146 -16.84 8.54 -7.23
N THR A 147 -18.08 8.63 -7.70
CA THR A 147 -18.65 9.88 -8.22
C THR A 147 -19.67 10.41 -7.22
N LYS A 148 -19.82 11.74 -7.15
CA LYS A 148 -20.76 12.41 -6.24
C LYS A 148 -22.20 12.01 -6.52
#